data_AF-A0A2X1RMU8-F1
#
_entry.id   AF-A0A2X1RMU8-F1
#
_cell.length_a   1.000
_cell.length_b   1.000
_cell.length_c   1.000
_cell.angle_alpha   90.00
_cell.angle_beta   90.00
_cell.angle_gamma   90.00
#
_symmetry.space_group_name_H-M   'P 1'
#
loop_
_entity.id
_entity.type
_entity.pdbx_description
1 polymer ?
#
loop_
_entity_poly.entity_id
_entity_poly.type
_entity_poly.pdbx_seq_one_letter_code
_entity_poly.pdbx_strand_id
1 'polypeptide(L)'
;MYVPEILVPVLKQLEQAFVEAQNDPTFQAEFADLLKNYAGRPTALTLCRNLTKGTKTKLYLKREDLLHGGAHKTNQVLGQILLAKRMGKTRIIAETGAGQHGVATALACAMLDMPCRVYMGAKDVERQSPNVFRMRLMVRKWFLYKKALVL
;
A
#
# COMPACT_ATOMS: atom_id res chain seq x y z
N MET A 1 22.46 -4.95 -4.92
CA MET A 1 21.66 -3.98 -4.16
C MET A 1 22.50 -2.72 -3.98
N TYR A 2 22.09 -1.57 -4.52
CA TYR A 2 22.81 -0.30 -4.35
C TYR A 2 22.30 0.44 -3.12
N VAL A 3 22.79 0.03 -1.95
CA VAL A 3 22.43 0.61 -0.64
C VAL A 3 23.67 0.67 0.25
N PRO A 4 23.69 1.52 1.29
CA PRO A 4 24.72 1.45 2.32
C PRO A 4 24.83 0.04 2.92
N GLU A 5 26.06 -0.40 3.21
CA GLU A 5 26.39 -1.74 3.75
C GLU A 5 25.51 -2.13 4.95
N ILE A 6 25.22 -1.17 5.82
CA ILE A 6 24.40 -1.36 7.03
C ILE A 6 22.96 -1.84 6.74
N LEU A 7 22.43 -1.60 5.54
CA LEU A 7 21.09 -2.04 5.12
C LEU A 7 21.07 -3.44 4.49
N VAL A 8 22.23 -3.95 4.05
CA VAL A 8 22.31 -5.25 3.35
C VAL A 8 21.74 -6.40 4.19
N PRO A 9 22.04 -6.54 5.50
CA PRO A 9 21.47 -7.62 6.31
C PRO A 9 19.95 -7.55 6.43
N VAL A 10 19.39 -6.33 6.50
CA VAL A 10 17.94 -6.12 6.62
C VAL A 10 17.22 -6.50 5.33
N LEU A 11 17.80 -6.17 4.17
CA LEU A 11 17.23 -6.55 2.88
C LEU A 11 17.29 -8.07 2.65
N LYS A 12 18.38 -8.74 3.03
CA LYS A 12 18.46 -10.20 2.99
C LYS A 12 17.44 -10.87 3.92
N GLN A 13 17.24 -10.33 5.12
CA GLN A 13 16.20 -10.81 6.03
C GLN A 13 14.80 -10.68 5.41
N LEU A 14 14.51 -9.56 4.74
CA LEU A 14 13.25 -9.33 4.06
C LEU A 14 13.04 -10.30 2.90
N GLU A 15 14.05 -10.50 2.06
CA GLU A 15 14.02 -11.45 0.94
C GLU A 15 13.74 -12.87 1.43
N GLN A 16 14.46 -13.33 2.46
CA GLN A 16 14.25 -14.66 3.04
C GLN A 16 12.82 -14.83 3.56
N ALA A 17 12.32 -13.87 4.35
CA ALA A 17 10.96 -13.91 4.88
C ALA A 17 9.90 -13.90 3.76
N PHE A 18 10.15 -13.15 2.67
CA PHE A 18 9.27 -13.14 1.51
C PHE A 18 9.24 -14.50 0.82
N VAL A 19 10.39 -15.11 0.55
CA VAL A 19 10.47 -16.44 -0.09
C VAL A 19 9.77 -17.51 0.75
N GLU A 20 9.94 -17.47 2.08
CA GLU A 20 9.23 -18.35 3.00
C GLU A 20 7.71 -18.13 2.95
N ALA A 21 7.26 -16.88 2.98
CA ALA A 21 5.84 -16.52 2.92
C ALA A 21 5.17 -16.88 1.58
N GLN A 22 5.92 -16.84 0.48
CA GLN A 22 5.44 -17.27 -0.84
C GLN A 22 5.09 -18.75 -0.89
N ASN A 23 5.83 -19.58 -0.15
CA ASN A 23 5.62 -21.04 -0.11
C ASN A 23 4.74 -21.50 1.06
N ASP A 24 4.34 -20.60 1.95
CA ASP A 24 3.49 -20.90 3.10
C ASP A 24 2.00 -20.76 2.73
N PRO A 25 1.22 -21.86 2.69
CA PRO A 25 -0.20 -21.82 2.35
C PRO A 25 -1.03 -20.98 3.34
N THR A 26 -0.62 -20.88 4.60
CA THR A 26 -1.33 -20.09 5.61
C THR A 26 -1.21 -18.60 5.33
N PHE A 27 -0.02 -18.13 4.95
CA PHE A 27 0.21 -16.75 4.53
C PHE A 27 -0.59 -16.42 3.26
N GLN A 28 -0.56 -17.31 2.26
CA GLN A 28 -1.30 -17.11 1.02
C GLN A 28 -2.81 -17.07 1.25
N ALA A 29 -3.33 -17.92 2.14
CA ALA A 29 -4.74 -17.92 2.50
C ALA A 29 -5.16 -16.62 3.21
N GLU A 30 -4.39 -16.14 4.19
CA GLU A 30 -4.66 -14.87 4.88
C GLU A 30 -4.56 -13.69 3.92
N PHE A 31 -3.55 -13.65 3.05
CA PHE A 31 -3.42 -12.58 2.06
C PHE A 31 -4.58 -12.60 1.05
N ALA A 32 -5.00 -13.77 0.57
CA ALA A 32 -6.14 -13.91 -0.32
C ALA A 32 -7.47 -13.49 0.35
N ASP A 33 -7.64 -13.82 1.63
CA ASP A 33 -8.79 -13.39 2.42
C ASP A 33 -8.84 -11.86 2.54
N LEU A 34 -7.73 -11.22 2.91
CA LEU A 34 -7.61 -9.76 2.95
C LEU A 34 -7.90 -9.12 1.59
N LEU A 35 -7.39 -9.68 0.49
CA LEU A 35 -7.66 -9.15 -0.84
C LEU A 35 -9.15 -9.27 -1.20
N LYS A 36 -9.79 -10.39 -0.87
CA LYS A 36 -11.18 -10.65 -1.24
C LYS A 36 -12.16 -9.88 -0.34
N ASN A 37 -12.07 -10.11 0.96
CA ASN A 37 -13.08 -9.72 1.94
C ASN A 37 -12.84 -8.33 2.53
N TYR A 38 -11.59 -7.83 2.51
CA TYR A 38 -11.28 -6.46 2.95
C TYR A 38 -11.04 -5.51 1.76
N ALA A 39 -10.22 -5.90 0.78
CA ALA A 39 -9.89 -5.02 -0.35
C ALA A 39 -10.96 -5.01 -1.46
N GLY A 40 -11.81 -6.04 -1.55
CA GLY A 40 -12.90 -6.14 -2.53
C GLY A 40 -12.50 -6.76 -3.87
N ARG A 41 -11.51 -7.66 -3.89
CA ARG A 41 -11.13 -8.40 -5.12
C ARG A 41 -12.09 -9.56 -5.41
N PRO A 42 -12.27 -9.95 -6.70
CA PRO A 42 -11.67 -9.36 -7.90
C PRO A 42 -12.35 -8.05 -8.32
N THR A 43 -11.56 -7.12 -8.85
CA THR A 43 -12.07 -5.88 -9.44
C THR A 43 -12.67 -6.12 -10.83
N ALA A 44 -13.72 -5.36 -11.16
CA ALA A 44 -14.42 -5.47 -12.44
C ALA A 44 -13.52 -5.15 -13.66
N LEU A 45 -13.94 -5.63 -14.83
CA LEU A 45 -13.39 -5.26 -16.14
C LEU A 45 -14.50 -4.62 -16.97
N THR A 46 -14.46 -3.30 -17.17
CA THR A 46 -15.56 -2.54 -17.78
C THR A 46 -15.28 -2.22 -19.24
N LEU A 47 -16.16 -2.63 -20.16
CA LEU A 47 -16.09 -2.25 -21.59
C LEU A 47 -16.57 -0.81 -21.80
N CYS A 48 -15.72 0.06 -22.34
CA CYS A 48 -16.02 1.47 -22.61
C CYS A 48 -16.64 1.68 -24.00
N ARG A 49 -17.93 1.35 -24.14
CA ARG A 49 -18.65 1.40 -25.43
C ARG A 49 -18.66 2.78 -26.09
N ASN A 50 -18.76 3.85 -25.29
CA ASN A 50 -18.88 5.21 -25.83
C ASN A 50 -17.54 5.80 -26.29
N LEU A 51 -16.43 5.45 -25.62
CA LEU A 51 -15.09 5.99 -25.93
C LEU A 51 -14.52 5.48 -27.25
N THR A 52 -14.99 4.33 -27.74
CA THR A 52 -14.52 3.72 -28.99
C THR A 52 -15.56 3.76 -30.10
N LYS A 53 -16.62 4.57 -29.94
CA LYS A 53 -17.70 4.70 -30.92
C LYS A 53 -17.14 5.13 -32.28
N GLY A 54 -17.56 4.46 -33.35
CA GLY A 54 -17.07 4.72 -34.71
C GLY A 54 -15.73 4.08 -35.06
N THR A 55 -15.13 3.30 -34.14
CA THR A 55 -13.87 2.58 -34.38
C THR A 55 -14.08 1.05 -34.31
N LYS A 56 -13.10 0.28 -34.76
CA LYS A 56 -13.07 -1.19 -34.56
C LYS A 56 -12.45 -1.60 -33.21
N THR A 57 -12.04 -0.64 -32.39
CA THR A 57 -11.33 -0.88 -31.13
C THR A 57 -12.28 -1.26 -30.01
N LYS A 58 -11.91 -2.29 -29.22
CA LYS A 58 -12.55 -2.60 -27.93
C LYS A 58 -11.64 -2.13 -26.80
N LEU A 59 -12.11 -1.19 -25.98
CA LEU A 59 -11.39 -0.67 -24.82
C LEU A 59 -12.02 -1.20 -23.52
N TYR A 60 -11.23 -1.88 -22.70
CA TYR A 60 -11.64 -2.32 -21.36
C TYR A 60 -10.82 -1.61 -20.29
N LEU A 61 -11.47 -1.24 -19.18
CA LEU A 61 -10.82 -0.69 -18.00
C LEU A 61 -10.78 -1.72 -16.89
N LYS A 62 -9.57 -2.06 -16.41
CA LYS A 62 -9.39 -2.86 -15.20
C LYS A 62 -9.60 -1.97 -13.98
N ARG A 63 -10.67 -2.22 -13.22
CA ARG A 63 -11.24 -1.27 -12.25
C ARG A 63 -10.55 -1.27 -10.89
N GLU A 64 -9.23 -1.04 -10.85
CA GLU A 64 -8.49 -0.88 -9.59
C GLU A 64 -8.92 0.35 -8.79
N ASP A 65 -9.66 1.28 -9.40
CA ASP A 65 -10.32 2.40 -8.74
C ASP A 65 -11.43 1.96 -7.77
N LEU A 66 -12.00 0.76 -7.95
CA LEU A 66 -13.03 0.20 -7.06
C LEU A 66 -12.46 -0.54 -5.85
N LEU A 67 -11.15 -0.76 -5.81
CA LEU A 67 -10.50 -1.43 -4.70
C LEU A 67 -10.61 -0.56 -3.44
N HIS A 68 -10.72 -1.16 -2.25
CA HIS A 68 -10.73 -0.39 -1.00
C HIS A 68 -9.49 0.53 -0.91
N GLY A 69 -9.71 1.78 -0.52
CA GLY A 69 -8.69 2.85 -0.60
C GLY A 69 -8.64 3.59 -1.95
N GLY A 70 -9.32 3.10 -2.98
CA GLY A 70 -9.51 3.78 -4.27
C GLY A 70 -8.34 3.65 -5.26
N ALA A 71 -7.38 2.76 -5.00
CA ALA A 71 -6.23 2.54 -5.88
C ALA A 71 -5.62 1.15 -5.71
N HIS A 72 -4.92 0.67 -6.73
CA HIS A 72 -4.18 -0.60 -6.74
C HIS A 72 -3.11 -0.73 -5.64
N LYS A 73 -2.75 0.36 -4.95
CA LYS A 73 -1.71 0.38 -3.92
C LYS A 73 -2.07 -0.50 -2.71
N THR A 74 -3.36 -0.64 -2.40
CA THR A 74 -3.85 -1.48 -1.31
C THR A 74 -3.42 -2.94 -1.44
N ASN A 75 -3.31 -3.47 -2.68
CA ASN A 75 -2.90 -4.85 -2.93
C ASN A 75 -1.54 -5.18 -2.29
N GLN A 76 -0.49 -4.44 -2.67
CA GLN A 76 0.86 -4.73 -2.18
C GLN A 76 1.04 -4.35 -0.72
N VAL A 77 0.33 -3.32 -0.25
CA VAL A 77 0.49 -2.81 1.11
C VAL A 77 -0.06 -3.81 2.13
N LEU A 78 -1.18 -4.48 1.84
CA LEU A 78 -1.69 -5.58 2.66
C LEU A 78 -0.65 -6.70 2.78
N GLY A 79 -0.06 -7.13 1.66
CA GLY A 79 0.97 -8.18 1.66
C GLY A 79 2.23 -7.78 2.43
N GLN A 80 2.73 -6.56 2.26
CA GLN A 80 3.92 -6.07 2.98
C GLN A 80 3.70 -5.93 4.48
N ILE A 81 2.54 -5.43 4.91
CA ILE A 81 2.24 -5.27 6.35
C ILE A 81 2.01 -6.65 6.99
N LEU A 82 1.36 -7.57 6.28
CA LEU A 82 1.24 -8.95 6.73
C LEU A 82 2.61 -9.62 6.87
N LEU A 83 3.51 -9.42 5.91
CA LEU A 83 4.89 -9.91 5.98
C LEU A 83 5.65 -9.28 7.16
N ALA A 84 5.52 -7.96 7.38
CA ALA A 84 6.15 -7.28 8.50
C ALA A 84 5.65 -7.83 9.86
N LYS A 85 4.36 -8.13 9.98
CA LYS A 85 3.77 -8.77 11.15
C LYS A 85 4.35 -10.17 11.37
N ARG A 86 4.45 -10.99 10.31
CA ARG A 86 5.10 -12.32 10.35
C ARG A 86 6.57 -12.23 10.79
N MET A 87 7.30 -11.22 10.33
CA MET A 87 8.69 -10.97 10.71
C MET A 87 8.85 -10.43 12.15
N GLY A 88 7.76 -10.31 12.93
CA GLY A 88 7.77 -9.78 14.29
C GLY A 88 8.12 -8.29 14.38
N LYS A 89 7.95 -7.53 13.29
CA LYS A 89 8.19 -6.08 13.32
C LYS A 89 7.05 -5.40 14.08
N THR A 90 7.39 -4.35 14.82
CA THR A 90 6.45 -3.66 15.72
C THR A 90 5.95 -2.33 15.18
N ARG A 91 6.44 -1.91 14.00
CA ARG A 91 6.02 -0.67 13.34
C ARG A 91 6.31 -0.69 11.84
N ILE A 92 5.56 0.12 11.10
CA ILE A 92 5.72 0.36 9.67
C ILE A 92 6.22 1.79 9.42
N ILE A 93 7.13 1.92 8.46
CA ILE A 93 7.57 3.20 7.92
C ILE A 93 7.22 3.22 6.44
N ALA A 94 6.67 4.33 5.95
CA ALA A 94 6.43 4.56 4.54
C ALA A 94 6.65 6.02 4.17
N GLU A 95 6.92 6.28 2.89
CA GLU A 95 6.94 7.60 2.29
C GLU A 95 5.74 7.80 1.36
N THR A 96 5.34 9.05 1.14
CA THR A 96 4.32 9.34 0.14
C THR A 96 4.48 10.74 -0.44
N GLY A 97 4.20 10.88 -1.74
CA GLY A 97 4.04 12.18 -2.42
C GLY A 97 2.56 12.54 -2.51
N ALA A 98 1.88 12.06 -3.55
CA ALA A 98 0.44 12.32 -3.75
C ALA A 98 -0.50 11.86 -2.61
N GLY A 99 -0.01 11.04 -1.66
CA GLY A 99 -0.75 10.62 -0.46
C GLY A 99 -1.46 9.27 -0.57
N GLN A 100 -1.71 8.76 -1.78
CA GLN A 100 -2.42 7.48 -1.96
C GLN A 100 -1.67 6.27 -1.36
N HIS A 101 -0.33 6.25 -1.44
CA HIS A 101 0.44 5.20 -0.78
C HIS A 101 0.34 5.32 0.74
N GLY A 102 0.47 6.53 1.28
CA GLY A 102 0.33 6.75 2.72
C GLY A 102 -1.05 6.38 3.26
N VAL A 103 -2.13 6.67 2.51
CA VAL A 103 -3.50 6.23 2.85
C VAL A 103 -3.62 4.71 2.85
N ALA A 104 -3.10 4.04 1.81
CA ALA A 104 -3.07 2.57 1.76
C ALA A 104 -2.28 1.97 2.93
N THR A 105 -1.14 2.56 3.30
CA THR A 105 -0.34 2.12 4.45
C THR A 105 -1.09 2.33 5.75
N ALA A 106 -1.71 3.49 5.94
CA ALA A 106 -2.47 3.81 7.14
C ALA A 106 -3.67 2.87 7.34
N LEU A 107 -4.46 2.60 6.30
CA LEU A 107 -5.64 1.73 6.40
C LEU A 107 -5.24 0.28 6.73
N ALA A 108 -4.20 -0.24 6.08
CA ALA A 108 -3.79 -1.63 6.29
C ALA A 108 -3.08 -1.80 7.64
N CYS A 109 -2.36 -0.78 8.09
CA CYS A 109 -1.79 -0.72 9.44
C CYS A 109 -2.90 -0.69 10.51
N ALA A 110 -3.96 0.09 10.29
CA ALA A 110 -5.11 0.11 11.19
C ALA A 110 -5.82 -1.24 11.24
N MET A 111 -5.99 -1.90 10.09
CA MET A 111 -6.62 -3.23 9.98
C MET A 111 -5.80 -4.33 10.67
N LEU A 112 -4.47 -4.30 10.56
CA LEU A 112 -3.58 -5.34 11.08
C LEU A 112 -2.99 -5.03 12.46
N ASP A 113 -3.45 -3.95 13.09
CA ASP A 113 -2.99 -3.42 14.39
C ASP A 113 -1.47 -3.14 14.45
N MET A 114 -0.96 -2.46 13.41
CA MET A 114 0.45 -2.11 13.27
C MET A 114 0.65 -0.59 13.38
N PRO A 115 1.44 -0.07 14.34
CA PRO A 115 1.79 1.34 14.38
C PRO A 115 2.51 1.79 13.10
N CYS A 116 2.11 2.91 12.50
CA CYS A 116 2.71 3.38 11.25
C CYS A 116 3.19 4.83 11.32
N ARG A 117 4.28 5.12 10.60
CA ARG A 117 4.81 6.48 10.41
C ARG A 117 4.96 6.76 8.92
N VAL A 118 4.28 7.81 8.45
CA VAL A 118 4.30 8.21 7.04
C VAL A 118 5.08 9.53 6.88
N TYR A 119 6.12 9.49 6.06
CA TYR A 119 6.91 10.66 5.67
C TYR A 119 6.36 11.26 4.39
N MET A 120 6.16 12.58 4.36
CA MET A 120 5.57 13.28 3.22
C MET A 120 6.16 14.68 3.11
N GLY A 121 6.54 15.09 1.90
CA GLY A 121 7.14 16.41 1.67
C GLY A 121 6.20 17.55 2.06
N ALA A 122 6.73 18.63 2.67
CA ALA A 122 5.91 19.74 3.18
C ALA A 122 4.96 20.34 2.12
N LYS A 123 5.45 20.52 0.89
CA LYS A 123 4.65 21.03 -0.23
C LYS A 123 3.51 20.07 -0.60
N ASP A 124 3.73 18.76 -0.52
CA ASP A 124 2.70 17.78 -0.84
C ASP A 124 1.66 17.67 0.28
N VAL A 125 2.07 17.87 1.55
CA VAL A 125 1.14 17.95 2.68
C VAL A 125 0.11 19.06 2.46
N GLU A 126 0.56 20.23 2.00
CA GLU A 126 -0.32 21.36 1.71
C GLU A 126 -1.25 21.05 0.52
N ARG A 127 -0.71 20.48 -0.56
CA ARG A 127 -1.45 20.19 -1.79
C ARG A 127 -2.41 19.00 -1.67
N GLN A 128 -2.13 18.05 -0.78
CA GLN A 128 -2.87 16.80 -0.63
C GLN A 128 -3.55 16.71 0.73
N SER A 129 -4.09 17.83 1.20
CA SER A 129 -4.79 17.93 2.49
C SER A 129 -5.87 16.86 2.71
N PRO A 130 -6.64 16.40 1.69
CA PRO A 130 -7.63 15.34 1.90
C PRO A 130 -6.99 13.99 2.25
N ASN A 131 -5.86 13.65 1.63
CA ASN A 131 -5.15 12.39 1.92
C ASN A 131 -4.44 12.46 3.27
N VAL A 132 -3.87 13.62 3.62
CA VAL A 132 -3.32 13.89 4.96
C VAL A 132 -4.39 13.70 6.04
N PHE A 133 -5.59 14.22 5.81
CA PHE A 133 -6.71 14.07 6.73
C PHE A 133 -7.15 12.60 6.89
N ARG A 134 -7.33 11.88 5.77
CA ARG A 134 -7.66 10.44 5.80
C ARG A 134 -6.64 9.62 6.57
N MET A 135 -5.34 9.85 6.33
CA MET A 135 -4.29 9.18 7.07
C MET A 135 -4.41 9.43 8.58
N ARG A 136 -4.61 10.68 9.01
CA ARG A 136 -4.76 11.03 10.43
C ARG A 136 -5.96 10.36 11.12
N LEU A 137 -7.05 10.13 10.40
CA LEU A 137 -8.23 9.45 10.96
C LEU A 137 -7.98 7.97 11.26
N MET A 138 -7.09 7.31 10.52
CA MET A 138 -6.92 5.86 10.57
C MET A 138 -5.87 5.41 11.58
N VAL A 139 -4.90 6.25 11.95
CA VAL A 139 -3.76 5.82 12.78
C VAL A 139 -3.77 6.41 14.18
N ARG A 140 -3.67 5.52 15.18
CA ARG A 140 -3.67 5.86 16.61
C ARG A 140 -2.48 6.72 17.06
N LYS A 141 -1.34 6.60 16.36
CA LYS A 141 -0.14 7.45 16.53
C LYS A 141 0.36 7.88 15.15
N TRP A 142 0.24 9.16 14.83
CA TRP A 142 0.71 9.71 13.56
C TRP A 142 1.85 10.70 13.77
N PHE A 143 2.88 10.59 12.93
CA PHE A 143 3.97 11.56 12.89
C PHE A 143 4.21 11.99 11.45
N LEU A 144 3.66 13.15 11.09
CA LEU A 144 3.98 13.83 9.85
C LEU A 144 5.35 14.51 10.00
N TYR A 145 6.31 14.14 9.17
CA TYR A 145 7.58 14.87 9.11
C TYR A 145 7.46 16.01 8.10
N LYS A 146 7.44 17.26 8.58
CA LYS A 146 7.32 18.48 7.75
C LYS A 146 8.66 18.97 7.15
N LYS A 147 9.78 18.27 7.36
CA LYS A 147 11.06 18.67 6.74
C LYS A 147 11.29 17.85 5.49
N ALA A 148 11.61 18.54 4.39
CA ALA A 148 12.16 17.90 3.21
C ALA A 148 13.32 17.01 3.64
N LEU A 149 13.22 15.69 3.42
CA LEU A 149 14.44 14.91 3.28
C LEU A 149 15.08 15.42 1.98
N VAL A 150 15.98 16.39 2.13
CA VAL A 150 17.09 16.49 1.20
C VAL A 150 17.97 15.30 1.58
N LEU A 151 17.81 14.20 0.84
CA LEU A 151 18.83 13.15 0.77
C LEU A 151 19.98 13.69 -0.07
#